data_AF-A0A3D2JBH9-F1
#
_entry.id   AF-A0A3D2JBH9-F1
#
_cell.length_a   1.000
_cell.length_b   1.000
_cell.length_c   1.000
_cell.angle_alpha   90.00
_cell.angle_beta   90.00
_cell.angle_gamma   90.00
#
_symmetry.space_group_name_H-M   'P 1'
#
loop_
_entity.id
_entity.type
_entity.pdbx_description
1 polymer ?
#
loop_
_entity_poly.entity_id
_entity_poly.type
_entity_poly.pdbx_seq_one_letter_code
_entity_poly.pdbx_strand_id
1 'polypeptide(L)' 'IDLPDANVAIQVSGTFGSRQEEAQRLGRILRPKSDGSLAYFYSVVTRDTRDQEFSANRQLFLTEQGYRYI' A
#
# COMPACT_ATOMS: atom_id res chain seq x y z
N ILE A 1 -3.16 -15.93 0.60
CA ILE A 1 -3.91 -15.26 1.68
C ILE A 1 -5.17 -14.68 1.08
N ASP A 2 -6.31 -15.15 1.58
CA ASP A 2 -7.59 -14.47 1.36
C ASP A 2 -7.59 -13.19 2.18
N LEU A 3 -7.71 -12.06 1.48
CA LEU A 3 -7.90 -10.78 2.12
C LEU A 3 -9.40 -10.52 2.15
N PRO A 4 -9.99 -10.20 3.32
CA PRO A 4 -11.39 -9.81 3.41
C PRO A 4 -11.66 -8.60 2.51
N ASP A 5 -12.92 -8.38 2.18
CA ASP A 5 -13.30 -7.20 1.43
C ASP A 5 -13.15 -5.95 2.29
N ALA A 6 -11.95 -5.38 2.28
CA ALA A 6 -11.58 -4.23 3.08
C ALA A 6 -11.47 -2.99 2.20
N ASN A 7 -12.02 -1.88 2.68
CA ASN A 7 -11.88 -0.56 2.08
C ASN A 7 -10.68 0.20 2.62
N VAL A 8 -10.11 -0.22 3.74
CA VAL A 8 -8.99 0.47 4.37
C VAL A 8 -7.93 -0.56 4.73
N ALA A 9 -6.70 -0.29 4.32
CA ALA A 9 -5.53 -1.01 4.80
C ALA A 9 -4.55 -0.03 5.43
N ILE A 10 -4.01 -0.43 6.58
CA ILE A 10 -2.99 0.31 7.30
C ILE A 10 -1.78 -0.59 7.39
N GLN A 11 -0.65 -0.13 6.85
CA GLN A 11 0.64 -0.74 7.06
C GLN A 11 1.38 0.05 8.13
N VAL A 12 1.80 -0.63 9.19
CA VAL A 12 2.64 -0.06 10.24
C VAL A 12 4.01 -0.71 10.11
N SER A 13 5.06 0.10 9.93
CA SER A 13 6.47 -0.33 9.83
C SER A 13 6.71 -1.45 8.80
N GLY A 14 7.17 -1.08 7.60
CA GLY A 14 7.46 -2.03 6.53
C GLY A 14 8.97 -2.17 6.31
N THR A 15 9.62 -3.13 6.96
CA THR A 15 10.94 -3.60 6.52
C THR A 15 10.79 -4.38 5.22
N PHE A 16 11.68 -4.10 4.25
CA PHE A 16 11.65 -4.66 2.89
C PHE A 16 11.23 -6.14 2.82
N GLY A 17 10.10 -6.38 2.17
CA GLY A 17 9.78 -7.65 1.50
C GLY A 17 9.95 -7.51 -0.02
N SER A 18 9.56 -8.51 -0.80
CA SER A 18 9.56 -8.40 -2.26
C SER A 18 8.61 -7.28 -2.72
N ARG A 19 9.13 -6.29 -3.47
CA ARG A 19 8.32 -5.20 -4.07
C ARG A 19 7.12 -5.74 -4.84
N GLN A 20 7.31 -6.87 -5.55
CA GLN A 20 6.24 -7.54 -6.29
C GLN A 20 5.17 -8.13 -5.36
N GLU A 21 5.56 -8.72 -4.24
CA GLU A 21 4.61 -9.30 -3.28
C GLU A 21 3.75 -8.20 -2.64
N GLU A 22 4.36 -7.07 -2.29
CA GLU A 22 3.67 -5.90 -1.74
C GLU A 22 2.68 -5.30 -2.77
N ALA A 23 3.10 -5.17 -4.03
CA ALA A 23 2.24 -4.74 -5.14
C ALA A 23 1.02 -5.64 -5.31
N GLN A 24 1.23 -6.96 -5.32
CA GLN A 24 0.15 -7.94 -5.47
C GLN A 24 -0.80 -7.90 -4.27
N ARG A 25 -0.27 -7.75 -3.05
CA ARG A 25 -1.09 -7.61 -1.83
C ARG A 25 -1.93 -6.34 -1.88
N LEU A 26 -1.32 -5.20 -2.25
CA LEU A 26 -2.02 -3.92 -2.39
C LEU A 26 -3.08 -3.96 -3.49
N GLY A 27 -2.80 -4.58 -4.64
CA GLY A 27 -3.80 -4.73 -5.71
C GLY A 27 -5.04 -5.52 -5.27
N ARG A 28 -4.89 -6.49 -4.36
CA ARG A 28 -6.04 -7.22 -3.81
C ARG A 28 -6.89 -6.35 -2.87
N ILE A 29 -6.25 -5.44 -2.15
CA ILE A 29 -6.91 -4.53 -1.19
C ILE A 29 -7.59 -3.38 -1.95
N LEU A 30 -6.85 -2.74 -2.85
CA LEU A 30 -7.24 -1.54 -3.60
C LEU A 30 -8.07 -1.83 -4.86
N ARG A 31 -8.51 -3.08 -5.05
CA ARG A 31 -9.40 -3.44 -6.16
C ARG A 31 -10.70 -2.64 -6.10
N PRO A 32 -11.29 -2.26 -7.25
CA PRO A 32 -12.61 -1.66 -7.29
C PRO A 32 -13.63 -2.53 -6.55
N LYS A 33 -14.46 -1.90 -5.73
CA LYS A 33 -15.53 -2.56 -4.98
C LYS A 33 -16.82 -2.55 -5.79
N SER A 34 -17.64 -3.59 -5.65
CA SER A 34 -18.89 -3.74 -6.40
C SER A 34 -19.94 -2.67 -6.07
N ASP A 35 -19.88 -2.12 -4.86
CA ASP A 35 -20.71 -1.00 -4.39
C ASP A 35 -20.15 0.38 -4.79
N GLY A 36 -19.03 0.43 -5.51
CA GLY A 36 -18.36 1.66 -5.92
C GLY A 36 -17.60 2.38 -4.80
N SER A 37 -17.50 1.78 -3.60
CA SER A 37 -16.75 2.36 -2.50
C SER A 37 -15.26 2.45 -2.81
N LEU A 38 -14.64 3.54 -2.37
CA LEU A 38 -13.20 3.73 -2.53
C LEU A 38 -12.42 2.86 -1.55
N ALA A 39 -11.22 2.46 -1.98
CA ALA A 39 -10.26 1.77 -1.14
C ALA A 39 -9.08 2.71 -0.84
N TYR A 40 -8.69 2.76 0.42
CA TYR A 40 -7.62 3.61 0.93
C TYR A 40 -6.49 2.77 1.53
N PHE A 41 -5.28 3.20 1.26
CA PHE A 41 -4.08 2.63 1.83
C PHE A 41 -3.30 3.70 2.59
N TYR A 42 -3.03 3.42 3.86
CA TYR A 42 -2.22 4.28 4.72
C TYR A 42 -0.94 3.54 5.11
N SER A 43 0.19 4.25 5.03
CA SER A 43 1.48 3.78 5.53
C SER A 43 1.90 4.65 6.71
N VAL A 44 2.03 4.06 7.89
CA VAL A 44 2.56 4.74 9.08
C VAL A 44 4.08 4.63 9.04
N VAL A 45 4.73 5.78 8.98
CA VAL A 45 6.18 5.91 8.80
C VAL A 45 6.78 6.59 10.01
N THR A 46 7.78 5.96 10.62
CA THR A 46 8.53 6.58 11.70
C THR A 46 9.48 7.62 11.13
N ARG A 47 9.45 8.84 11.68
CA ARG A 47 10.33 9.93 11.26
C ARG A 47 11.77 9.66 11.71
N ASP A 48 12.73 10.12 10.92
CA ASP A 48 14.18 10.02 11.19
C ASP A 48 14.67 8.57 11.33
N THR A 49 14.01 7.64 10.62
CA THR A 49 14.40 6.23 10.54
C THR A 49 14.47 5.77 9.09
N ARG A 50 15.01 4.57 8.87
CA ARG A 50 15.05 3.92 7.55
C ARG A 50 13.66 3.69 6.94
N ASP A 51 12.60 3.73 7.74
CA ASP A 51 11.22 3.61 7.24
C ASP A 51 10.87 4.70 6.23
N GLN A 52 11.47 5.89 6.35
CA GLN A 52 11.23 6.99 5.41
C GLN A 52 11.75 6.66 4.00
N GLU A 53 12.95 6.10 3.90
CA GLU A 53 13.53 5.67 2.63
C GLU A 53 12.69 4.54 2.00
N PHE A 54 12.25 3.58 2.81
CA PHE A 54 11.38 2.49 2.34
C PHE A 54 10.03 3.02 1.87
N SER A 55 9.43 3.96 2.60
CA SER A 55 8.16 4.58 2.21
C SER A 55 8.28 5.39 0.92
N ALA A 56 9.37 6.15 0.73
CA ALA A 56 9.60 6.92 -0.48
C ALA A 56 9.73 6.00 -1.71
N ASN A 57 10.51 4.92 -1.59
CA ASN A 57 10.65 3.90 -2.63
C ASN A 57 9.31 3.23 -2.97
N ARG A 58 8.49 2.92 -1.97
CA ARG A 58 7.14 2.36 -2.15
C ARG A 58 6.22 3.34 -2.86
N GLN A 59 6.20 4.61 -2.43
CA GLN A 59 5.37 5.65 -3.04
C GLN A 59 5.69 5.79 -4.53
N LEU A 60 6.98 5.84 -4.89
CA LEU A 60 7.41 5.91 -6.28
C LEU A 60 6.89 4.70 -7.07
N PHE A 61 7.15 3.49 -6.57
CA PHE A 61 6.72 2.25 -7.21
C PHE A 61 5.19 2.17 -7.40
N LEU A 62 4.40 2.54 -6.39
CA LEU A 62 2.94 2.54 -6.51
C LEU A 62 2.43 3.58 -7.49
N THR A 63 3.06 4.76 -7.53
CA THR A 63 2.74 5.81 -8.50
C THR A 63 3.00 5.33 -9.93
N GLU A 64 4.12 4.63 -10.17
CA GLU A 64 4.45 4.00 -11.46
C GLU A 64 3.42 2.95 -11.89
N GLN A 65 2.79 2.25 -10.95
CA GLN A 65 1.69 1.30 -11.22
C GLN A 65 0.32 1.99 -11.41
N GLY A 66 0.26 3.32 -11.34
CA GLY A 66 -0.95 4.10 -11.57
C GLY A 66 -1.81 4.35 -10.32
N TYR A 67 -1.32 3.99 -9.12
CA TYR A 67 -2.02 4.35 -7.88
C TYR A 67 -1.84 5.84 -7.58
N ARG A 68 -2.91 6.49 -7.13
CA ARG A 68 -2.85 7.89 -6.68
C ARG A 68 -2.37 7.94 -5.23
N TYR A 69 -1.38 8.78 -4.99
CA TYR A 69 -0.92 9.14 -3.65
C TYR A 69 -1.42 10.55 -3.35
N ILE A 70 -2.17 10.71 -2.26
CA ILE A 70 -2.80 11.96 -1.82
C ILE A 70 -2.23 12.40 -0.47
#